data_AF-A0A7V5XCU0-F1
#
_entry.id   AF-A0A7V5XCU0-F1
#
_cell.length_a   1.000
_cell.length_b   1.000
_cell.length_c   1.000
_cell.angle_alpha   90.00
_cell.angle_beta   90.00
_cell.angle_gamma   90.00
#
_symmetry.space_group_name_H-M   'P 1'
#
loop_
_entity.id
_entity.type
_entity.pdbx_description
1 polymer ?
#
loop_
_entity_poly.entity_id
_entity_poly.type
_entity_poly.pdbx_seq_one_letter_code
_entity_poly.pdbx_strand_id
1 'polypeptide(L)'
;QIIRLHGKATRFEKLGEVSRESKLLAQRLSIPILLLAQISRAVEQDKRRPLLSDIRECGNVEQDADLVLFTHRRQCDDRPDEFELILAKQRNGPAGKIVRLQVDGPAYRIGEVWEQGA
;
A
#
# COMPACT_ATOMS: atom_id res chain seq x y z
N GLN A 1 -12.09 17.24 -6.27
CA GLN A 1 -12.38 15.79 -6.23
C GLN A 1 -12.38 15.28 -7.68
N ILE A 2 -11.48 14.37 -8.04
CA ILE A 2 -11.19 13.99 -9.44
C ILE A 2 -12.14 12.89 -9.95
N ILE A 3 -12.61 12.00 -9.08
CA ILE A 3 -13.54 10.91 -9.42
C ILE A 3 -14.89 11.18 -8.74
N ARG A 4 -15.97 11.19 -9.52
CA ARG A 4 -17.35 11.27 -9.01
C ARG A 4 -18.05 9.93 -9.19
N LEU A 5 -18.46 9.34 -8.09
CA LEU A 5 -19.25 8.11 -8.07
C LEU A 5 -20.73 8.47 -8.09
N HIS A 6 -21.48 7.91 -9.05
CA HIS A 6 -22.92 8.18 -9.21
C HIS A 6 -23.73 6.94 -8.82
N GLY A 7 -24.77 7.12 -8.00
CA GLY A 7 -25.75 6.07 -7.69
C GLY A 7 -25.67 5.45 -6.28
N LYS A 8 -26.67 4.61 -5.97
CA LYS A 8 -26.78 3.82 -4.74
C LYS A 8 -25.99 2.51 -4.87
N ALA A 9 -24.67 2.59 -4.97
CA ALA A 9 -23.78 1.44 -4.92
C ALA A 9 -23.28 1.16 -3.49
N THR A 10 -23.00 -0.10 -3.18
CA THR A 10 -22.34 -0.51 -1.94
C THR A 10 -20.94 0.10 -1.84
N ARG A 11 -20.38 0.16 -0.63
CA ARG A 11 -19.01 0.67 -0.43
C ARG A 11 -17.98 -0.11 -1.25
N PHE A 12 -18.15 -1.43 -1.35
CA PHE A 12 -17.25 -2.31 -2.11
C PHE A 12 -17.25 -1.96 -3.60
N GLU A 13 -18.43 -1.82 -4.20
CA GLU A 13 -18.59 -1.46 -5.62
C GLU A 13 -18.00 -0.07 -5.90
N LYS A 14 -18.27 0.90 -5.01
CA LYS A 14 -17.70 2.25 -5.09
C LYS A 14 -16.17 2.24 -5.08
N LEU A 15 -15.55 1.44 -4.22
CA LEU A 15 -14.09 1.32 -4.16
C LEU A 15 -13.53 0.65 -5.42
N GLY A 16 -14.22 -0.38 -5.93
CA GLY A 16 -13.89 -1.00 -7.22
C GLY A 16 -13.94 -0.02 -8.39
N GLU A 17 -14.97 0.83 -8.44
CA GLU A 17 -15.12 1.86 -9.47
C GLU A 17 -13.98 2.90 -9.38
N VAL A 18 -13.67 3.42 -8.19
CA VAL A 18 -12.55 4.37 -8.00
C VAL A 18 -11.23 3.78 -8.49
N SER A 19 -10.95 2.53 -8.11
CA SER A 19 -9.74 1.82 -8.49
C SER A 19 -9.62 1.67 -10.00
N ARG A 20 -10.67 1.18 -10.65
CA ARG A 20 -10.73 0.99 -12.10
C ARG A 20 -10.59 2.31 -12.86
N GLU A 21 -11.35 3.33 -12.48
CA GLU A 21 -11.28 4.65 -13.13
C GLU A 21 -9.90 5.30 -12.94
N SER A 22 -9.27 5.12 -11.78
CA SER A 22 -7.90 5.59 -11.54
C SER A 22 -6.90 4.90 -12.47
N LYS A 23 -7.02 3.58 -12.66
CA LYS A 23 -6.17 2.83 -13.60
C LYS A 23 -6.35 3.29 -15.04
N LEU A 24 -7.59 3.48 -15.49
CA LEU A 24 -7.90 3.99 -16.81
C LEU A 24 -7.36 5.41 -17.01
N LEU A 25 -7.50 6.28 -16.00
CA LEU A 25 -6.97 7.63 -16.04
C LEU A 25 -5.44 7.66 -16.13
N ALA A 26 -4.76 6.83 -15.32
CA ALA A 26 -3.30 6.69 -15.36
C ALA A 26 -2.81 6.28 -16.75
N GLN A 27 -3.48 5.32 -17.38
CA GLN A 27 -3.15 4.89 -18.75
C GLN A 27 -3.42 5.96 -19.79
N ARG A 28 -4.57 6.64 -19.71
CA ARG A 28 -4.96 7.70 -20.65
C ARG A 28 -4.01 8.89 -20.62
N LEU A 29 -3.58 9.29 -19.42
CA LEU A 29 -2.68 10.43 -19.23
C LEU A 29 -1.20 10.04 -19.24
N SER A 30 -0.88 8.74 -19.27
CA SER A 30 0.49 8.22 -19.17
C SER A 30 1.26 8.76 -17.95
N ILE A 31 0.58 8.86 -16.81
CA ILE A 31 1.18 9.28 -15.54
C ILE A 31 1.01 8.20 -14.46
N PRO A 32 1.97 8.03 -13.55
CA PRO A 32 1.78 7.18 -12.39
C PRO A 32 0.76 7.79 -11.44
N ILE A 33 -0.19 6.97 -10.96
CA ILE A 33 -1.15 7.36 -9.93
C ILE A 33 -0.89 6.49 -8.71
N LEU A 34 -0.59 7.14 -7.58
CA LEU A 34 -0.47 6.49 -6.28
C LEU A 34 -1.77 6.65 -5.51
N LEU A 35 -2.38 5.54 -5.11
CA LEU A 35 -3.54 5.50 -4.25
C LEU A 35 -3.13 4.98 -2.86
N LEU A 36 -3.59 5.66 -1.81
CA LEU A 36 -3.44 5.19 -0.45
C LEU A 36 -4.72 4.51 -0.01
N ALA A 37 -4.60 3.29 0.52
CA ALA A 37 -5.71 2.52 1.05
C ALA A 37 -5.41 2.12 2.49
N GLN A 38 -6.37 2.39 3.38
CA GLN A 38 -6.31 1.87 4.74
C GLN A 38 -6.84 0.43 4.74
N ILE A 39 -6.12 -0.47 5.39
CA ILE A 39 -6.50 -1.87 5.59
C ILE A 39 -7.16 -2.08 6.96
N SER A 40 -7.74 -3.28 7.15
CA SER A 40 -8.29 -3.70 8.44
C SER A 40 -7.23 -3.75 9.54
N ARG A 41 -7.61 -3.35 10.76
CA ARG A 41 -6.76 -3.44 11.96
C ARG A 41 -6.51 -4.88 12.43
N ALA A 42 -7.21 -5.87 11.86
CA ALA A 42 -6.98 -7.28 12.16
C ALA A 42 -5.51 -7.68 11.97
N VAL A 43 -4.83 -7.11 10.97
CA VAL A 43 -3.41 -7.37 10.70
C VAL A 43 -2.51 -6.92 11.86
N GLU A 44 -2.85 -5.79 12.50
CA GLU A 44 -2.10 -5.29 13.65
C GLU A 44 -2.29 -6.16 14.89
N GLN A 45 -3.51 -6.68 15.09
CA GLN A 45 -3.84 -7.59 16.19
C GLN A 45 -3.07 -8.91 16.08
N ASP A 46 -2.98 -9.45 14.87
CA ASP A 46 -2.23 -10.68 14.56
C ASP A 46 -0.70 -10.49 14.60
N LYS A 47 -0.21 -9.24 14.74
CA LYS A 47 1.22 -8.88 14.71
C LYS A 47 2.00 -9.47 13.53
N ARG A 48 1.32 -9.70 12.40
CA ARG A 48 1.90 -10.27 11.19
C ARG A 48 2.08 -9.23 10.11
N ARG A 49 2.79 -9.59 9.04
CA ARG A 49 2.86 -8.78 7.82
C ARG A 49 1.50 -8.76 7.10
N PRO A 50 1.13 -7.62 6.49
CA PRO A 50 -0.05 -7.56 5.62
C PRO A 50 0.09 -8.47 4.39
N LEU A 51 -1.03 -9.02 3.95
CA LEU A 51 -1.18 -9.88 2.78
C LEU A 51 -2.19 -9.24 1.81
N LEU A 52 -2.19 -9.69 0.54
CA LEU A 52 -3.16 -9.20 -0.45
C LEU A 52 -4.62 -9.46 -0.02
N SER A 53 -4.88 -10.53 0.74
CA SER A 53 -6.21 -10.79 1.31
C SER A 53 -6.71 -9.67 2.23
N ASP A 54 -5.80 -8.89 2.82
CA ASP A 54 -6.15 -7.81 3.76
C ASP A 54 -6.67 -6.55 3.05
N ILE A 55 -6.48 -6.42 1.73
CA ILE A 55 -7.09 -5.37 0.90
C ILE A 55 -8.36 -5.85 0.18
N ARG A 56 -8.87 -7.05 0.50
CA ARG A 56 -10.09 -7.57 -0.13
C ARG A 56 -11.31 -6.70 0.12
N GLU A 57 -11.37 -6.02 1.27
CA GLU A 57 -12.44 -5.05 1.56
C GLU A 57 -12.33 -3.75 0.76
N CYS A 58 -11.22 -3.55 0.06
CA CYS A 58 -10.96 -2.38 -0.78
C CYS A 58 -11.53 -2.53 -2.21
N GLY A 59 -12.47 -3.45 -2.44
CA GLY A 59 -13.04 -3.66 -3.76
C GLY A 59 -12.11 -4.47 -4.67
N ASN A 60 -11.93 -4.00 -5.90
CA ASN A 60 -11.11 -4.68 -6.93
C ASN A 60 -9.66 -4.16 -7.01
N VAL A 61 -9.20 -3.40 -6.00
CA VAL A 61 -7.87 -2.77 -5.97
C VAL A 61 -6.75 -3.77 -6.22
N GLU A 62 -6.84 -4.97 -5.64
CA GLU A 62 -5.86 -6.02 -5.87
C GLU A 62 -5.73 -6.36 -7.36
N GLN A 63 -6.84 -6.42 -8.11
CA GLN A 63 -6.83 -6.80 -9.51
C GLN A 63 -6.39 -5.65 -10.42
N ASP A 64 -6.84 -4.43 -10.14
CA ASP A 64 -6.61 -3.26 -10.98
C ASP A 64 -5.16 -2.74 -10.87
N ALA A 65 -4.61 -2.70 -9.66
CA ALA A 65 -3.30 -2.12 -9.39
C ALA A 65 -2.17 -2.87 -10.13
N ASP A 66 -1.20 -2.13 -10.65
CA ASP A 66 0.01 -2.72 -11.22
C ASP A 66 1.02 -3.12 -10.13
N LEU A 67 1.12 -2.29 -9.09
CA LEU A 67 1.95 -2.50 -7.90
C LEU A 67 1.07 -2.43 -6.65
N VAL A 68 1.34 -3.28 -5.68
CA VAL A 68 0.79 -3.17 -4.32
C VAL A 68 1.95 -3.16 -3.34
N LEU A 69 2.03 -2.08 -2.55
CA LEU A 69 3.03 -1.88 -1.52
C LEU A 69 2.33 -1.86 -0.16
N PHE A 70 2.87 -2.59 0.81
CA PHE A 70 2.45 -2.49 2.20
C PHE A 70 3.54 -1.89 3.06
N THR A 71 3.15 -1.07 4.02
CA THR A 71 4.01 -0.62 5.10
C THR A 71 3.73 -1.44 6.35
N HIS A 72 4.77 -1.98 6.99
CA HIS A 72 4.65 -2.74 8.22
C HIS A 72 5.67 -2.26 9.25
N ARG A 73 5.19 -1.86 10.44
CA ARG A 73 6.08 -1.51 11.55
C ARG A 73 6.52 -2.78 12.25
N ARG A 74 7.84 -3.02 12.33
CA ARG A 74 8.35 -4.16 13.10
C ARG A 74 8.20 -3.86 14.58
N GLN A 75 7.59 -4.77 15.34
CA GLN A 75 7.60 -4.71 16.79
C GLN A 75 8.95 -5.25 17.27
N CYS A 76 9.95 -4.38 17.32
CA CYS A 76 11.25 -4.67 17.90
C CYS A 76 11.54 -3.60 18.95
N ASP A 77 11.67 -4.00 20.21
CA ASP A 77 11.86 -3.08 21.33
C ASP A 77 13.13 -2.23 21.18
N ASP A 78 14.16 -2.78 20.53
CA ASP A 78 15.44 -2.11 20.30
C ASP A 78 15.41 -1.12 19.13
N ARG A 79 14.41 -1.20 18.24
CA ARG A 79 14.33 -0.41 17.00
C ARG A 79 12.88 -0.01 16.68
N PRO A 80 12.27 0.85 17.50
CA PRO A 80 10.87 1.24 17.34
C PRO A 80 10.60 2.02 16.05
N ASP A 81 11.64 2.57 15.41
CA ASP A 81 11.58 3.44 14.24
C ASP A 81 11.87 2.69 12.92
N GLU A 82 11.96 1.36 12.95
CA GLU A 82 12.18 0.52 11.76
C GLU A 82 10.84 0.08 11.13
N PHE A 83 10.69 0.34 9.84
CA PHE A 83 9.53 -0.04 9.03
C PHE A 83 9.98 -0.88 7.84
N GLU A 84 9.11 -1.78 7.40
CA GLU A 84 9.28 -2.56 6.18
C GLU A 84 8.33 -2.02 5.11
N LEU A 85 8.87 -1.76 3.92
CA LEU A 85 8.09 -1.57 2.70
C LEU A 85 8.11 -2.87 1.90
N ILE A 86 6.95 -3.46 1.72
CA ILE A 86 6.78 -4.81 1.17
C ILE A 86 6.13 -4.69 -0.21
N LEU A 87 6.80 -5.16 -1.26
CA LEU A 87 6.24 -5.30 -2.60
C LEU A 87 5.40 -6.56 -2.69
N ALA A 88 4.10 -6.45 -2.38
CA ALA A 88 3.19 -7.58 -2.35
C ALA A 88 2.70 -8.01 -3.74
N LYS A 89 2.61 -7.08 -4.70
CA LYS A 89 2.23 -7.37 -6.08
C LYS A 89 3.08 -6.55 -7.05
N GLN A 90 3.50 -7.20 -8.13
CA GLN A 90 4.03 -6.54 -9.32
C GLN A 90 3.50 -7.26 -10.57
N ARG A 91 2.68 -6.57 -11.38
CA ARG A 91 2.05 -7.18 -12.57
C ARG A 91 3.08 -7.69 -13.59
N ASN A 92 4.17 -6.94 -13.76
CA ASN A 92 5.18 -7.17 -14.80
C ASN A 92 6.57 -7.49 -14.23
N GLY A 93 6.66 -8.30 -13.17
CA GLY A 93 7.94 -8.76 -12.65
C GLY A 93 7.86 -9.30 -11.23
N PRO A 94 8.99 -9.44 -10.53
CA PRO A 94 9.05 -10.15 -9.26
C PRO A 94 8.32 -9.38 -8.15
N ALA A 95 7.58 -10.12 -7.32
CA ALA A 95 7.02 -9.65 -6.06
C ALA A 95 7.78 -10.25 -4.87
N GLY A 96 7.47 -9.80 -3.65
CA GLY A 96 8.05 -10.31 -2.40
C GLY A 96 9.29 -9.55 -1.91
N LYS A 97 9.72 -8.49 -2.62
CA LYS A 97 10.84 -7.65 -2.16
C LYS A 97 10.44 -6.89 -0.89
N ILE A 98 11.32 -6.89 0.09
CA ILE A 98 11.17 -6.13 1.35
C ILE A 98 12.33 -5.14 1.46
N VAL A 99 12.01 -3.88 1.66
CA VAL A 99 12.98 -2.80 1.91
C VAL A 99 12.80 -2.32 3.34
N ARG A 100 13.89 -2.23 4.10
CA ARG A 100 13.89 -1.68 5.46
C ARG A 100 14.08 -0.18 5.40
N LEU A 101 13.24 0.53 6.12
CA LEU A 101 13.18 1.98 6.19
C LEU A 101 13.31 2.41 7.65
N GLN A 102 13.94 3.55 7.89
CA GLN A 102 13.99 4.19 9.19
C GLN A 102 13.14 5.45 9.16
N VAL A 103 12.38 5.67 10.24
CA VAL A 103 11.57 6.87 10.40
C VAL A 103 12.23 7.79 11.42
N ASP A 104 12.56 8.99 10.98
CA ASP A 104 12.91 10.08 11.89
C ASP A 104 11.59 10.62 12.49
N GLY A 105 11.30 10.19 13.73
CA GLY A 105 10.05 10.50 14.43
C GLY A 105 9.72 11.99 14.50
N PRO A 106 10.65 12.85 14.99
CA PRO A 106 10.44 14.31 15.03
C PRO A 106 10.20 14.96 13.65
N ALA A 107 10.84 14.45 12.60
CA ALA A 107 10.74 15.04 11.26
C ALA A 107 9.67 14.40 10.36
N TYR A 108 9.01 13.32 10.82
CA TYR A 108 8.14 12.45 10.01
C TYR A 108 8.77 12.06 8.67
N ARG A 109 10.11 11.91 8.65
CA ARG A 109 10.87 11.62 7.44
C ARG A 109 11.19 10.14 7.38
N ILE A 110 10.93 9.54 6.23
CA ILE A 110 11.29 8.15 5.96
C ILE A 110 12.57 8.15 5.13
N GLY A 111 13.62 7.51 5.65
CA GLY A 111 14.90 7.33 4.97
C GLY A 111 15.23 5.86 4.79
N GLU A 112 16.10 5.55 3.85
CA GLU A 112 16.71 4.22 3.79
C GLU A 112 17.60 4.04 5.03
N VAL A 113 17.58 2.83 5.60
CA VAL A 113 18.64 2.43 6.52
C VAL A 113 19.89 2.32 5.65
N TRP A 114 20.71 3.36 5.65
CA TRP A 114 22.09 3.22 5.19
C TRP A 114 22.67 2.14 6.09
N GLU A 115 23.05 1.00 5.52
CA GLU A 115 23.94 0.07 6.20
C GLU A 115 25.10 0.94 6.69
N GLN A 116 25.18 1.12 8.01
CA GLN A 116 26.36 1.69 8.63
C GLN A 116 27.49 0.75 8.20
N GLY A 117 28.26 1.20 7.21
CA GLY A 117 29.36 0.43 6.67
C GLY A 117 30.46 0.28 7.71
N ALA A 118 31.07 -0.90 7.70
CA ALA A 118 32.35 -1.29 8.31
C ALA A 118 32.42 -1.34 9.85
#